data_AF-A0A1H4GK55-F1
#
_entry.id   AF-A0A1H4GK55-F1
#
_cell.length_a   1.000
_cell.length_b   1.000
_cell.length_c   1.000
_cell.angle_alpha   90.00
_cell.angle_beta   90.00
_cell.angle_gamma   90.00
#
_symmetry.space_group_name_H-M   'P 1'
#
loop_
_entity.id
_entity.type
_entity.pdbx_description
1 polymer ?
#
loop_
_entity_poly.entity_id
_entity_poly.type
_entity_poly.pdbx_seq_one_letter_code
_entity_poly.pdbx_strand_id
1 'polypeptide(L)'
;MPASPSLLLKASVFTVTFLFSQPSFAQIVEHNGYLSAVSSPAGGIDSLSVIPKTTASLAAGLRGSMEHVRLLNYLTDLGVPDQQYKYQSGKKFYYHLANVFARLRLYPLAMKCFFKAVRVNGSGMDSLQLSAVGSNPQDGALAVSLKDDAIVGKRALVVRAKRTSKKSKRTSFQQIISNFNDGKTAVAYALLFHVKQPAPGKRKIFVWVNTGHTFITLIKYNADSTYASASFGFYPDKDQVLSATPIAPTTSATFKDDAGHLWDEVLGKFISRRNFENILELTRKFEGMTYNLNQQNCTDFGLQAASLAGIHITDTFGKWPLGRGNNPAVTGQSILKGRISNEAKTTQEQLFMDQTVDCQEADYDFDD
;
A
#
# COMPACT_ATOMS: atom_id res chain seq x y z
N MET A 1 -36.57 -46.18 49.66
CA MET A 1 -35.89 -45.35 50.68
C MET A 1 -34.79 -44.55 50.01
N PRO A 2 -34.53 -43.31 50.46
CA PRO A 2 -34.36 -42.15 49.59
C PRO A 2 -32.94 -41.57 49.62
N ALA A 3 -32.60 -40.78 48.58
CA ALA A 3 -31.84 -39.53 48.73
C ALA A 3 -31.91 -38.71 47.43
N SER A 4 -32.74 -37.66 47.46
CA SER A 4 -32.47 -36.35 46.84
C SER A 4 -32.08 -35.42 48.03
N PRO A 5 -31.60 -34.16 47.89
CA PRO A 5 -31.38 -33.32 46.70
C PRO A 5 -30.12 -32.41 46.75
N SER A 6 -29.83 -31.68 45.67
CA SER A 6 -29.33 -30.29 45.72
C SER A 6 -29.61 -29.63 44.34
N LEU A 7 -30.56 -28.70 44.20
CA LEU A 7 -30.39 -27.23 44.32
C LEU A 7 -29.03 -26.77 43.76
N LEU A 8 -28.85 -25.81 42.85
CA LEU A 8 -29.54 -24.62 42.34
C LEU A 8 -28.84 -24.35 40.97
N LEU A 9 -29.32 -23.60 39.98
CA LEU A 9 -29.63 -22.18 40.02
C LEU A 9 -30.11 -21.82 38.60
N LYS A 10 -31.19 -21.03 38.51
CA LYS A 10 -31.62 -20.40 37.26
C LYS A 10 -30.58 -19.36 36.82
N ALA A 11 -30.17 -19.41 35.56
CA ALA A 11 -29.59 -18.26 34.88
C ALA A 11 -30.21 -18.15 33.48
N SER A 12 -31.27 -17.36 33.40
CA SER A 12 -31.82 -16.88 32.13
C SER A 12 -30.80 -15.94 31.50
N VAL A 13 -30.05 -16.40 30.51
CA VAL A 13 -29.20 -15.53 29.69
C VAL A 13 -30.06 -14.92 28.60
N PHE A 14 -30.42 -13.66 28.82
CA PHE A 14 -31.01 -12.78 27.83
C PHE A 14 -29.94 -12.48 26.77
N THR A 15 -29.94 -13.23 25.67
CA THR A 15 -29.04 -12.93 24.54
C THR A 15 -29.67 -11.79 23.74
N VAL A 16 -29.28 -10.55 24.04
CA VAL A 16 -29.57 -9.42 23.15
C VAL A 16 -28.60 -9.50 21.97
N THR A 17 -29.05 -10.11 20.89
CA THR A 17 -28.37 -10.09 19.61
C THR A 17 -28.46 -8.69 19.00
N PHE A 18 -27.53 -7.80 19.32
CA PHE A 18 -27.35 -6.55 18.56
C PHE A 18 -26.58 -6.86 17.27
N LEU A 19 -27.31 -7.28 16.23
CA LEU A 19 -26.86 -7.27 14.84
C LEU A 19 -26.87 -5.82 14.34
N PHE A 20 -25.87 -5.04 14.68
CA PHE A 20 -25.59 -3.80 13.95
C PHE A 20 -24.71 -4.13 12.75
N SER A 21 -25.32 -4.07 11.56
CA SER A 21 -24.63 -4.04 10.27
C SER A 21 -23.50 -3.02 10.33
N GLN A 22 -22.26 -3.46 10.12
CA GLN A 22 -21.13 -2.55 10.00
C GLN A 22 -21.31 -1.67 8.76
N PRO A 23 -21.02 -0.35 8.84
CA PRO A 23 -20.95 0.48 7.65
C PRO A 23 -19.81 -0.02 6.74
N SER A 24 -19.99 0.18 5.46
CA SER A 24 -19.02 -0.16 4.42
C SER A 24 -17.89 0.90 4.39
N PHE A 25 -16.64 0.54 4.05
CA PHE A 25 -15.55 1.51 3.97
C PHE A 25 -15.79 2.58 2.87
N ALA A 26 -16.53 2.23 1.82
CA ALA A 26 -17.07 3.21 0.87
C ALA A 26 -17.88 4.33 1.55
N GLN A 27 -18.74 3.98 2.52
CA GLN A 27 -19.54 4.95 3.28
C GLN A 27 -18.68 5.85 4.19
N ILE A 28 -17.62 5.31 4.79
CA ILE A 28 -16.68 6.09 5.63
C ILE A 28 -15.92 7.12 4.78
N VAL A 29 -15.51 6.72 3.57
CA VAL A 29 -14.81 7.60 2.61
C VAL A 29 -15.73 8.73 2.11
N GLU A 30 -17.00 8.45 1.83
CA GLU A 30 -17.98 9.46 1.44
C GLU A 30 -18.29 10.44 2.59
N HIS A 31 -18.43 9.94 3.82
CA HIS A 31 -18.78 10.77 4.98
C HIS A 31 -17.66 11.74 5.41
N ASN A 32 -16.38 11.35 5.28
CA ASN A 32 -15.25 12.27 5.55
C ASN A 32 -15.11 13.38 4.49
N GLY A 33 -15.59 13.15 3.26
CA GLY A 33 -15.75 14.21 2.27
C GLY A 33 -16.76 15.28 2.72
N TYR A 34 -17.82 14.85 3.42
CA TYR A 34 -18.85 15.73 3.99
C TYR A 34 -18.35 16.54 5.20
N LEU A 35 -17.58 15.94 6.11
CA LEU A 35 -17.05 16.64 7.30
C LEU A 35 -16.01 17.72 6.96
N SER A 36 -15.30 17.57 5.84
CA SER A 36 -14.36 18.58 5.33
C SER A 36 -15.07 19.83 4.78
N ALA A 37 -16.38 19.73 4.47
CA ALA A 37 -17.20 20.83 3.96
C ALA A 37 -17.92 21.62 5.07
N VAL A 38 -17.86 21.18 6.34
CA VAL A 38 -18.65 21.75 7.44
C VAL A 38 -17.81 22.67 8.36
N SER A 39 -16.50 22.83 8.16
CA SER A 39 -15.70 23.78 8.95
C SER A 39 -15.56 25.15 8.27
N SER A 40 -16.57 25.99 8.43
CA SER A 40 -16.43 27.45 8.49
C SER A 40 -17.60 28.05 9.27
N PRO A 41 -17.31 28.79 10.33
CA PRO A 41 -18.06 30.01 10.59
C PRO A 41 -17.07 31.17 10.78
N ALA A 42 -16.96 32.02 9.77
CA ALA A 42 -16.63 33.42 10.01
C ALA A 42 -17.91 34.12 10.50
N GLY A 43 -17.77 34.98 11.51
CA GLY A 43 -18.84 35.45 12.37
C GLY A 43 -19.93 36.32 11.73
N GLY A 44 -20.97 36.55 12.54
CA GLY A 44 -22.09 37.45 12.26
C GLY A 44 -23.30 37.09 13.09
N ILE A 45 -23.56 37.89 14.12
CA ILE A 45 -24.73 37.82 14.99
C ILE A 45 -25.96 38.27 14.17
N ASP A 46 -27.02 37.47 14.07
CA ASP A 46 -28.37 37.83 14.54
C ASP A 46 -29.48 36.84 14.08
N SER A 47 -30.48 36.73 14.96
CA SER A 47 -31.87 36.31 14.71
C SER A 47 -32.22 34.81 14.65
N LEU A 48 -32.96 34.41 15.70
CA LEU A 48 -33.67 33.15 15.84
C LEU A 48 -34.59 32.82 14.65
N SER A 49 -34.47 31.60 14.13
CA SER A 49 -35.64 30.81 13.75
C SER A 49 -35.42 29.36 14.17
N VAL A 50 -36.27 28.91 15.10
CA VAL A 50 -36.33 27.53 15.58
C VAL A 50 -37.04 26.70 14.51
N ILE A 51 -36.27 25.87 13.80
CA ILE A 51 -36.80 24.74 13.03
C ILE A 51 -36.16 23.47 13.63
N PRO A 52 -36.93 22.43 13.99
CA PRO A 52 -36.35 21.24 14.59
C PRO A 52 -35.54 20.49 13.53
N LYS A 53 -34.22 20.61 13.58
CA LYS A 53 -33.31 19.74 12.84
C LYS A 53 -33.51 18.31 13.36
N THR A 54 -34.09 17.49 12.51
CA THR A 54 -34.37 16.06 12.69
C THR A 54 -33.19 15.31 13.31
N THR A 55 -33.48 14.52 14.34
CA THR A 55 -32.61 13.61 15.08
C THR A 55 -31.78 12.65 14.21
N ALA A 56 -32.18 12.44 12.94
CA ALA A 56 -31.44 11.66 11.95
C ALA A 56 -30.06 12.25 11.57
N SER A 57 -29.92 13.59 11.54
CA SER A 57 -28.64 14.25 11.20
C SER A 57 -27.62 14.10 12.33
N LEU A 58 -28.07 14.18 13.59
CA LEU A 58 -27.23 14.00 14.76
C LEU A 58 -26.80 12.53 14.92
N ALA A 59 -27.71 11.58 14.63
CA ALA A 59 -27.41 10.16 14.64
C ALA A 59 -26.43 9.74 13.53
N ALA A 60 -26.50 10.36 12.34
CA ALA A 60 -25.53 10.15 11.27
C ALA A 60 -24.13 10.70 11.65
N GLY A 61 -24.07 11.91 12.22
CA GLY A 61 -22.81 12.50 12.71
C GLY A 61 -22.17 11.72 13.87
N LEU A 62 -22.98 11.21 14.80
CA LEU A 62 -22.53 10.37 15.92
C LEU A 62 -22.08 8.97 15.47
N ARG A 63 -22.74 8.38 14.45
CA ARG A 63 -22.29 7.12 13.83
C ARG A 63 -20.95 7.28 13.12
N GLY A 64 -20.78 8.31 12.28
CA GLY A 64 -19.52 8.58 11.61
C GLY A 64 -18.36 8.81 12.58
N SER A 65 -18.62 9.45 13.73
CA SER A 65 -17.62 9.66 14.80
C SER A 65 -17.20 8.36 15.48
N MET A 66 -18.14 7.49 15.88
CA MET A 66 -17.82 6.18 16.47
C MET A 66 -17.15 5.21 15.48
N GLU A 67 -17.50 5.30 14.19
CA GLU A 67 -16.96 4.45 13.14
C GLU A 67 -15.54 4.85 12.74
N HIS A 68 -15.26 6.16 12.70
CA HIS A 68 -13.91 6.69 12.62
C HIS A 68 -13.06 6.23 13.81
N VAL A 69 -13.60 6.28 15.03
CA VAL A 69 -12.91 5.77 16.23
C VAL A 69 -12.68 4.25 16.14
N ARG A 70 -13.62 3.46 15.60
CA ARG A 70 -13.42 2.01 15.42
C ARG A 70 -12.40 1.67 14.35
N LEU A 71 -12.39 2.40 13.22
CA LEU A 71 -11.37 2.27 12.20
C LEU A 71 -10.01 2.63 12.79
N LEU A 72 -9.89 3.77 13.47
CA LEU A 72 -8.65 4.19 14.13
C LEU A 72 -8.19 3.17 15.18
N ASN A 73 -9.07 2.66 16.04
CA ASN A 73 -8.72 1.61 17.00
C ASN A 73 -8.26 0.32 16.30
N TYR A 74 -8.88 -0.04 15.17
CA TYR A 74 -8.44 -1.15 14.33
C TYR A 74 -7.06 -0.90 13.69
N LEU A 75 -6.73 0.34 13.35
CA LEU A 75 -5.42 0.74 12.84
C LEU A 75 -4.36 0.75 13.95
N THR A 76 -4.69 1.20 15.16
CA THR A 76 -3.85 1.14 16.36
C THR A 76 -3.52 -0.32 16.73
N ASP A 77 -4.50 -1.22 16.67
CA ASP A 77 -4.32 -2.66 16.90
C ASP A 77 -3.36 -3.33 15.88
N LEU A 78 -3.19 -2.76 14.69
CA LEU A 78 -2.26 -3.24 13.67
C LEU A 78 -0.80 -2.81 13.93
N GLY A 79 -0.53 -2.08 15.02
CA GLY A 79 0.81 -1.62 15.40
C GLY A 79 1.23 -0.34 14.70
N VAL A 80 0.27 0.45 14.22
CA VAL A 80 0.51 1.82 13.74
C VAL A 80 0.53 2.72 14.98
N PRO A 81 1.64 3.44 15.27
CA PRO A 81 1.75 4.22 16.49
C PRO A 81 0.66 5.28 16.59
N ASP A 82 0.04 5.33 17.76
CA ASP A 82 -1.02 6.24 18.14
C ASP A 82 -0.42 7.63 18.41
N GLN A 83 -0.12 8.37 17.36
CA GLN A 83 0.02 9.82 17.53
C GLN A 83 -1.38 10.42 17.43
N GLN A 84 -1.73 11.25 18.42
CA GLN A 84 -3.01 11.96 18.52
C GLN A 84 -3.31 12.79 17.26
N TYR A 85 -3.96 12.21 16.26
CA TYR A 85 -4.23 12.92 15.00
C TYR A 85 -5.59 13.61 15.01
N LYS A 86 -5.60 14.90 15.36
CA LYS A 86 -6.62 15.85 14.88
C LYS A 86 -6.42 16.04 13.36
N TYR A 87 -7.06 15.21 12.54
CA TYR A 87 -7.02 15.36 11.08
C TYR A 87 -7.81 16.60 10.64
N GLN A 88 -7.12 17.74 10.49
CA GLN A 88 -7.71 18.98 9.99
C GLN A 88 -7.71 19.11 8.45
N SER A 89 -7.17 18.12 7.71
CA SER A 89 -7.26 18.13 6.24
C SER A 89 -7.46 16.74 5.64
N GLY A 90 -8.43 16.60 4.72
CA GLY A 90 -8.73 15.35 4.02
C GLY A 90 -7.52 14.74 3.28
N LYS A 91 -6.55 15.57 2.89
CA LYS A 91 -5.25 15.15 2.34
C LYS A 91 -4.50 14.17 3.25
N LYS A 92 -4.30 14.56 4.53
CA LYS A 92 -3.55 13.75 5.50
C LYS A 92 -4.25 12.43 5.78
N PHE A 93 -5.58 12.44 5.83
CA PHE A 93 -6.39 11.24 6.01
C PHE A 93 -6.21 10.24 4.86
N TYR A 94 -6.38 10.68 3.61
CA TYR A 94 -6.22 9.78 2.45
C TYR A 94 -4.80 9.26 2.29
N TYR A 95 -3.79 10.08 2.58
CA TYR A 95 -2.40 9.63 2.55
C TYR A 95 -2.11 8.58 3.64
N HIS A 96 -2.63 8.79 4.85
CA HIS A 96 -2.51 7.83 5.94
C HIS A 96 -3.18 6.48 5.60
N LEU A 97 -4.38 6.51 5.01
CA LEU A 97 -5.03 5.31 4.50
C LEU A 97 -4.20 4.62 3.42
N ALA A 98 -3.54 5.39 2.54
CA ALA A 98 -2.65 4.82 1.54
C ALA A 98 -1.49 4.02 2.20
N ASN A 99 -0.85 4.58 3.23
CA ASN A 99 0.21 3.90 3.99
C ASN A 99 -0.30 2.61 4.66
N VAL A 100 -1.45 2.69 5.34
CA VAL A 100 -2.09 1.53 5.97
C VAL A 100 -2.36 0.42 4.95
N PHE A 101 -3.01 0.75 3.83
CA PHE A 101 -3.34 -0.24 2.81
C PHE A 101 -2.09 -0.81 2.16
N ALA A 102 -1.03 -0.03 1.97
CA ALA A 102 0.24 -0.54 1.49
C ALA A 102 0.83 -1.57 2.47
N ARG A 103 0.85 -1.29 3.78
CA ARG A 103 1.34 -2.22 4.81
C ARG A 103 0.48 -3.49 4.93
N LEU A 104 -0.83 -3.37 4.66
CA LEU A 104 -1.74 -4.50 4.52
C LEU A 104 -1.63 -5.24 3.16
N ARG A 105 -0.73 -4.80 2.27
CA ARG A 105 -0.56 -5.34 0.90
C ARG A 105 -1.84 -5.25 0.06
N LEU A 106 -2.65 -4.23 0.31
CA LEU A 106 -3.83 -3.82 -0.44
C LEU A 106 -3.45 -2.71 -1.43
N TYR A 107 -2.43 -2.94 -2.25
CA TYR A 107 -1.81 -1.91 -3.08
C TYR A 107 -2.77 -1.17 -4.03
N PRO A 108 -3.77 -1.83 -4.66
CA PRO A 108 -4.75 -1.10 -5.48
C PRO A 108 -5.57 -0.08 -4.69
N LEU A 109 -5.95 -0.38 -3.44
CA LEU A 109 -6.63 0.56 -2.57
C LEU A 109 -5.67 1.66 -2.09
N ALA A 110 -4.43 1.29 -1.76
CA ALA A 110 -3.40 2.24 -1.36
C ALA A 110 -3.20 3.34 -2.41
N MET A 111 -3.06 2.95 -3.68
CA MET A 111 -2.88 3.89 -4.78
C MET A 111 -4.16 4.68 -5.12
N LYS A 112 -5.38 4.12 -4.94
CA LYS A 112 -6.63 4.91 -5.02
C LYS A 112 -6.68 6.00 -3.94
N CYS A 113 -6.30 5.67 -2.70
CA CYS A 113 -6.22 6.64 -1.60
C CYS A 113 -5.16 7.71 -1.87
N PHE A 114 -3.98 7.32 -2.35
CA PHE A 114 -2.93 8.25 -2.75
C PHE A 114 -3.41 9.21 -3.86
N PHE A 115 -4.08 8.69 -4.90
CA PHE A 115 -4.66 9.51 -5.95
C PHE A 115 -5.59 10.60 -5.41
N LYS A 116 -6.49 10.23 -4.48
CA LYS A 116 -7.36 11.20 -3.79
C LYS A 116 -6.55 12.22 -2.99
N ALA A 117 -5.53 11.80 -2.24
CA ALA A 117 -4.69 12.69 -1.44
C ALA A 117 -3.97 13.75 -2.31
N VAL A 118 -3.49 13.35 -3.48
CA VAL A 118 -2.76 14.24 -4.41
C VAL A 118 -3.69 15.22 -5.12
N ARG A 119 -4.93 14.84 -5.46
CA ARG A 119 -5.87 15.77 -6.11
C ARG A 119 -6.36 16.88 -5.19
N VAL A 120 -6.42 16.63 -3.89
CA VAL A 120 -6.69 17.69 -2.89
C VAL A 120 -5.60 18.78 -2.92
N ASN A 121 -4.39 18.51 -3.45
CA ASN A 121 -3.35 19.54 -3.64
C ASN A 121 -3.55 20.41 -4.87
N GLY A 122 -4.36 19.99 -5.85
CA GLY A 122 -4.47 20.63 -7.16
C GLY A 122 -5.51 21.76 -7.22
N SER A 123 -6.42 21.82 -6.26
CA SER A 123 -7.43 22.88 -6.16
C SER A 123 -6.99 23.90 -5.10
N GLY A 124 -6.45 25.03 -5.55
CA GLY A 124 -6.72 26.29 -4.86
C GLY A 124 -8.24 26.41 -4.70
N MET A 125 -8.68 26.89 -3.53
CA MET A 125 -10.07 27.00 -3.10
C MET A 125 -11.08 27.10 -4.25
N ASP A 126 -11.89 26.06 -4.42
CA ASP A 126 -13.31 26.29 -4.62
C ASP A 126 -14.10 25.13 -4.00
N SER A 127 -14.73 25.44 -2.88
CA SER A 127 -15.77 24.65 -2.26
C SER A 127 -16.94 24.48 -3.23
N LEU A 128 -17.55 23.29 -3.21
CA LEU A 128 -18.82 22.96 -3.87
C LEU A 128 -18.73 22.74 -5.39
N GLN A 129 -18.35 21.53 -5.78
CA GLN A 129 -19.15 20.66 -6.65
C GLN A 129 -18.52 19.26 -6.63
N LEU A 130 -18.83 18.49 -5.58
CA LEU A 130 -18.87 17.03 -5.71
C LEU A 130 -20.20 16.66 -6.40
N SER A 131 -20.48 17.28 -7.55
CA SER A 131 -21.63 16.92 -8.37
C SER A 131 -21.28 15.65 -9.10
N ALA A 132 -21.99 14.59 -8.72
CA ALA A 132 -22.32 13.52 -9.63
C ALA A 132 -22.66 14.11 -11.01
N VAL A 133 -22.25 13.41 -12.07
CA VAL A 133 -22.53 13.73 -13.48
C VAL A 133 -21.61 14.82 -14.06
N GLY A 134 -20.41 14.42 -14.51
CA GLY A 134 -19.59 15.26 -15.40
C GLY A 134 -18.09 14.98 -15.44
N SER A 135 -17.55 14.09 -14.61
CA SER A 135 -16.10 13.92 -14.42
C SER A 135 -15.47 12.85 -15.32
N ASN A 136 -14.28 13.16 -15.83
CA ASN A 136 -13.37 12.30 -16.58
C ASN A 136 -13.51 10.80 -16.18
N PRO A 137 -13.69 9.85 -17.12
CA PRO A 137 -13.96 8.43 -16.82
C PRO A 137 -13.02 7.77 -15.79
N GLN A 138 -11.79 8.28 -15.65
CA GLN A 138 -10.82 7.85 -14.66
C GLN A 138 -11.26 8.10 -13.21
N ASP A 139 -12.05 9.14 -12.94
CA ASP A 139 -12.43 9.56 -11.59
C ASP A 139 -13.46 8.62 -10.95
N GLY A 140 -14.43 8.15 -11.73
CA GLY A 140 -15.39 7.14 -11.27
C GLY A 140 -14.76 5.76 -11.07
N ALA A 141 -13.80 5.40 -11.92
CA ALA A 141 -13.13 4.10 -11.85
C ALA A 141 -12.09 4.00 -10.72
N LEU A 142 -11.45 5.12 -10.36
CA LEU A 142 -10.52 5.21 -9.23
C LEU A 142 -11.21 5.55 -7.89
N ALA A 143 -12.53 5.71 -7.89
CA ALA A 143 -13.30 5.82 -6.66
C ALA A 143 -13.21 4.52 -5.82
N VAL A 144 -13.25 4.71 -4.50
CA VAL A 144 -13.48 3.61 -3.56
C VAL A 144 -14.94 3.19 -3.69
N SER A 145 -15.19 1.90 -3.81
CA SER A 145 -16.50 1.30 -4.07
C SER A 145 -16.80 0.17 -3.09
N LEU A 146 -18.07 -0.26 -3.01
CA LEU A 146 -18.49 -1.41 -2.19
C LEU A 146 -17.73 -2.72 -2.49
N LYS A 147 -17.16 -2.85 -3.70
CA LYS A 147 -16.31 -4.00 -4.07
C LYS A 147 -14.98 -4.00 -3.29
N ASP A 148 -14.46 -2.82 -2.96
CA ASP A 148 -13.22 -2.67 -2.20
C ASP A 148 -13.41 -3.13 -0.73
N ASP A 149 -14.61 -2.93 -0.17
CA ASP A 149 -14.95 -3.25 1.23
C ASP A 149 -14.92 -4.76 1.51
N ALA A 150 -15.45 -5.55 0.58
CA ALA A 150 -15.42 -7.01 0.66
C ALA A 150 -13.98 -7.57 0.65
N ILE A 151 -13.05 -6.84 0.03
CA ILE A 151 -11.63 -7.24 -0.08
C ILE A 151 -10.88 -6.87 1.20
N VAL A 152 -11.14 -5.69 1.76
CA VAL A 152 -10.57 -5.25 3.04
C VAL A 152 -10.93 -6.24 4.14
N GLY A 153 -12.21 -6.59 4.29
CA GLY A 153 -12.66 -7.53 5.34
C GLY A 153 -12.00 -8.91 5.25
N LYS A 154 -11.85 -9.46 4.04
CA LYS A 154 -11.22 -10.78 3.84
C LYS A 154 -9.70 -10.77 4.08
N ARG A 155 -9.00 -9.72 3.63
CA ARG A 155 -7.52 -9.65 3.77
C ARG A 155 -7.08 -9.21 5.17
N ALA A 156 -7.83 -8.32 5.82
CA ALA A 156 -7.65 -7.94 7.23
C ALA A 156 -7.50 -9.15 8.16
N LEU A 157 -8.44 -10.09 8.04
CA LEU A 157 -8.46 -11.32 8.85
C LEU A 157 -7.25 -12.23 8.58
N VAL A 158 -6.78 -12.29 7.33
CA VAL A 158 -5.63 -13.11 6.92
C VAL A 158 -4.30 -12.51 7.38
N VAL A 159 -4.16 -11.19 7.35
CA VAL A 159 -2.95 -10.50 7.83
C VAL A 159 -2.82 -10.63 9.36
N ARG A 160 -3.95 -10.57 10.09
CA ARG A 160 -4.00 -10.78 11.55
C ARG A 160 -3.60 -12.21 11.96
N ALA A 161 -3.93 -13.21 11.14
CA ALA A 161 -3.65 -14.62 11.44
C ALA A 161 -2.22 -15.07 11.07
N LYS A 162 -1.51 -14.36 10.19
CA LYS A 162 -0.15 -14.74 9.73
C LYS A 162 0.74 -13.51 9.55
N ARG A 163 1.42 -13.10 10.63
CA ARG A 163 2.50 -12.09 10.60
C ARG A 163 3.78 -12.58 9.90
N THR A 164 3.90 -13.89 9.63
CA THR A 164 5.05 -14.47 8.94
C THR A 164 4.96 -14.26 7.44
N SER A 165 6.04 -13.80 6.80
CA SER A 165 6.11 -13.72 5.34
C SER A 165 5.83 -15.11 4.74
N LYS A 166 4.96 -15.16 3.72
CA LYS A 166 4.82 -16.38 2.93
C LYS A 166 6.03 -16.46 2.00
N LYS A 167 6.69 -17.62 1.94
CA LYS A 167 7.75 -17.87 0.96
C LYS A 167 7.19 -17.68 -0.45
N SER A 168 7.84 -16.85 -1.25
CA SER A 168 7.44 -16.57 -2.62
C SER A 168 7.47 -17.84 -3.47
N LYS A 169 6.39 -18.09 -4.20
CA LYS A 169 6.23 -19.25 -5.06
C LYS A 169 6.77 -18.93 -6.45
N ARG A 170 7.34 -19.92 -7.14
CA ARG A 170 7.78 -19.76 -8.54
C ARG A 170 6.60 -19.29 -9.40
N THR A 171 6.86 -18.35 -10.30
CA THR A 171 5.93 -17.89 -11.33
C THR A 171 6.68 -17.71 -12.66
N SER A 172 5.95 -17.41 -13.72
CA SER A 172 6.45 -17.15 -15.08
C SER A 172 5.90 -15.84 -15.61
N PHE A 173 6.51 -15.29 -16.66
CA PHE A 173 5.97 -14.15 -17.38
C PHE A 173 4.54 -14.42 -17.84
N GLN A 174 4.25 -15.62 -18.37
CA GLN A 174 2.91 -16.00 -18.83
C GLN A 174 1.86 -15.93 -17.70
N GLN A 175 2.21 -16.41 -16.51
CA GLN A 175 1.36 -16.29 -15.33
C GLN A 175 1.20 -14.83 -14.89
N ILE A 176 2.28 -14.03 -14.91
CA ILE A 176 2.23 -12.61 -14.57
C ILE A 176 1.30 -11.85 -15.51
N ILE A 177 1.51 -11.96 -16.83
CA ILE A 177 0.71 -11.25 -17.84
C ILE A 177 -0.74 -11.72 -17.87
N SER A 178 -1.01 -12.99 -17.57
CA SER A 178 -2.39 -13.52 -17.51
C SER A 178 -3.26 -12.78 -16.50
N ASN A 179 -2.69 -12.23 -15.42
CA ASN A 179 -3.43 -11.42 -14.45
C ASN A 179 -4.06 -10.17 -15.09
N PHE A 180 -3.46 -9.64 -16.16
CA PHE A 180 -3.89 -8.41 -16.81
C PHE A 180 -4.76 -8.65 -18.06
N ASN A 181 -4.87 -9.90 -18.50
CA ASN A 181 -5.68 -10.35 -19.63
C ASN A 181 -7.13 -10.65 -19.22
N ASP A 182 -7.73 -9.78 -18.42
CA ASP A 182 -9.08 -9.92 -17.87
C ASP A 182 -10.21 -9.52 -18.85
N GLY A 183 -9.87 -9.13 -20.08
CA GLY A 183 -10.82 -8.70 -21.11
C GLY A 183 -11.45 -7.32 -20.84
N LYS A 184 -10.99 -6.59 -19.82
CA LYS A 184 -11.59 -5.32 -19.40
C LYS A 184 -10.79 -4.11 -19.91
N THR A 185 -11.53 -3.04 -20.18
CA THR A 185 -10.97 -1.74 -20.56
C THR A 185 -10.25 -1.11 -19.38
N ALA A 186 -8.93 -0.92 -19.53
CA ALA A 186 -8.12 -0.21 -18.54
C ALA A 186 -8.33 1.30 -18.63
N VAL A 187 -8.26 1.96 -17.48
CA VAL A 187 -8.37 3.43 -17.36
C VAL A 187 -7.15 4.05 -16.69
N ALA A 188 -6.41 3.29 -15.89
CA ALA A 188 -5.19 3.75 -15.22
C ALA A 188 -4.26 2.59 -14.89
N TYR A 189 -2.97 2.89 -14.71
CA TYR A 189 -1.93 1.92 -14.35
C TYR A 189 -1.05 2.48 -13.24
N ALA A 190 -0.51 1.61 -12.39
CA ALA A 190 0.43 2.00 -11.34
C ALA A 190 1.56 0.98 -11.20
N LEU A 191 2.72 1.48 -10.77
CA LEU A 191 3.87 0.70 -10.32
C LEU A 191 4.12 1.00 -8.85
N LEU A 192 4.42 -0.05 -8.08
CA LEU A 192 5.09 0.08 -6.80
C LEU A 192 6.43 -0.67 -6.84
N PHE A 193 7.46 -0.05 -6.29
CA PHE A 193 8.81 -0.59 -6.11
C PHE A 193 9.01 -0.89 -4.61
N HIS A 194 9.37 -2.12 -4.28
CA HIS A 194 9.49 -2.60 -2.91
C HIS A 194 10.91 -3.03 -2.59
N VAL A 195 11.38 -2.69 -1.39
CA VAL A 195 12.68 -3.13 -0.87
C VAL A 195 12.50 -3.75 0.49
N LYS A 196 13.00 -4.97 0.66
CA LYS A 196 13.26 -5.60 1.95
C LYS A 196 14.76 -5.59 2.20
N GLN A 197 15.22 -4.77 3.13
CA GLN A 197 16.60 -4.80 3.58
C GLN A 197 16.86 -6.06 4.44
N PRO A 198 18.10 -6.58 4.46
CA PRO A 198 18.51 -7.64 5.37
C PRO A 198 18.28 -7.28 6.84
N ALA A 199 18.62 -6.04 7.19
CA ALA A 199 18.32 -5.39 8.44
C ALA A 199 17.56 -4.09 8.11
N PRO A 200 16.27 -3.97 8.49
CA PRO A 200 15.48 -2.77 8.23
C PRO A 200 16.20 -1.49 8.72
N GLY A 201 16.17 -0.44 7.90
CA GLY A 201 16.78 0.86 8.21
C GLY A 201 18.31 0.90 8.22
N LYS A 202 19.00 -0.18 7.82
CA LYS A 202 20.47 -0.28 7.91
C LYS A 202 21.13 -0.60 6.57
N ARG A 203 22.31 -0.01 6.33
CA ARG A 203 23.18 -0.30 5.15
C ARG A 203 23.91 -1.65 5.25
N LYS A 204 23.32 -2.66 5.90
CA LYS A 204 23.94 -3.96 6.13
C LYS A 204 23.56 -4.92 4.99
N ILE A 205 24.51 -5.22 4.10
CA ILE A 205 24.29 -5.97 2.84
C ILE A 205 23.80 -7.40 3.06
N PHE A 206 24.19 -8.04 4.17
CA PHE A 206 23.65 -9.33 4.56
C PHE A 206 23.63 -9.50 6.08
N VAL A 207 22.67 -10.29 6.56
CA VAL A 207 22.59 -10.78 7.94
C VAL A 207 22.50 -12.30 7.87
N TRP A 208 23.58 -12.98 8.21
CA TRP A 208 23.73 -14.42 7.99
C TRP A 208 23.49 -14.77 6.51
N VAL A 209 22.40 -15.49 6.21
CA VAL A 209 22.02 -15.90 4.86
C VAL A 209 20.99 -14.96 4.21
N ASN A 210 20.51 -13.94 4.93
CA ASN A 210 19.56 -12.98 4.41
C ASN A 210 20.29 -11.84 3.69
N THR A 211 20.08 -11.71 2.39
CA THR A 211 20.64 -10.66 1.52
C THR A 211 19.60 -9.59 1.15
N GLY A 212 18.40 -9.68 1.73
CA GLY A 212 17.28 -8.82 1.37
C GLY A 212 16.64 -9.21 0.04
N HIS A 213 15.68 -8.41 -0.39
CA HIS A 213 14.94 -8.62 -1.63
C HIS A 213 14.44 -7.31 -2.23
N THR A 214 14.41 -7.22 -3.56
CA THR A 214 13.77 -6.12 -4.30
C THR A 214 12.76 -6.72 -5.27
N PHE A 215 11.56 -6.17 -5.30
CA PHE A 215 10.48 -6.63 -6.17
C PHE A 215 9.55 -5.47 -6.55
N ILE A 216 8.65 -5.72 -7.49
CA ILE A 216 7.70 -4.71 -7.95
C ILE A 216 6.26 -5.22 -7.83
N THR A 217 5.31 -4.28 -7.81
CA THR A 217 3.89 -4.54 -8.01
C THR A 217 3.38 -3.72 -9.18
N LEU A 218 2.75 -4.37 -10.14
CA LEU A 218 2.03 -3.74 -11.25
C LEU A 218 0.52 -3.80 -11.00
N ILE A 219 -0.18 -2.71 -11.31
CA ILE A 219 -1.63 -2.58 -11.13
C ILE A 219 -2.26 -2.03 -12.40
N LYS A 220 -3.36 -2.66 -12.83
CA LYS A 220 -4.26 -2.20 -13.90
C LYS A 220 -5.62 -1.91 -13.28
N TYR A 221 -6.11 -0.67 -13.41
CA TYR A 221 -7.46 -0.29 -13.01
C TYR A 221 -8.39 -0.33 -14.22
N ASN A 222 -9.57 -0.91 -14.05
CA ASN A 222 -10.55 -1.09 -15.11
C ASN A 222 -11.69 -0.07 -14.99
N ALA A 223 -12.35 0.21 -16.11
CA ALA A 223 -13.48 1.14 -16.17
C ALA A 223 -14.69 0.71 -15.29
N ASP A 224 -14.81 -0.59 -14.98
CA ASP A 224 -15.88 -1.16 -14.12
C ASP A 224 -15.55 -1.12 -12.61
N SER A 225 -14.57 -0.27 -12.25
CA SER A 225 -14.00 -0.08 -10.91
C SER A 225 -13.30 -1.32 -10.32
N THR A 226 -13.14 -2.40 -11.09
CA THR A 226 -12.29 -3.54 -10.70
C THR A 226 -10.83 -3.26 -11.04
N TYR A 227 -9.93 -4.12 -10.58
CA TYR A 227 -8.51 -4.02 -10.87
C TYR A 227 -7.86 -5.39 -10.92
N ALA A 228 -6.76 -5.47 -11.67
CA ALA A 228 -5.82 -6.57 -11.67
C ALA A 228 -4.48 -6.11 -11.09
N SER A 229 -3.80 -6.99 -10.36
CA SER A 229 -2.48 -6.68 -9.78
C SER A 229 -1.60 -7.92 -9.72
N ALA A 230 -0.30 -7.74 -9.98
CA ALA A 230 0.70 -8.78 -9.82
C ALA A 230 1.92 -8.21 -9.09
N SER A 231 2.36 -8.87 -8.03
CA SER A 231 3.60 -8.55 -7.30
C SER A 231 4.62 -9.65 -7.56
N PHE A 232 5.80 -9.31 -8.03
CA PHE A 232 6.80 -10.30 -8.42
C PHE A 232 8.23 -9.73 -8.42
N GLY A 233 9.19 -10.62 -8.23
CA GLY A 233 10.62 -10.30 -8.19
C GLY A 233 11.45 -11.31 -8.99
N PHE A 234 12.66 -10.89 -9.35
CA PHE A 234 13.63 -11.69 -10.09
C PHE A 234 14.57 -12.41 -9.12
N TYR A 235 14.62 -13.74 -9.19
CA TYR A 235 15.33 -14.58 -8.23
C TYR A 235 16.36 -15.48 -8.90
N PRO A 236 17.41 -15.88 -8.16
CA PRO A 236 18.20 -17.03 -8.55
C PRO A 236 17.34 -18.30 -8.42
N ASP A 237 17.32 -19.10 -9.48
CA ASP A 237 16.96 -20.50 -9.41
C ASP A 237 18.17 -21.23 -8.78
N LYS A 238 17.99 -21.78 -7.58
CA LYS A 238 19.09 -22.33 -6.77
C LYS A 238 19.45 -23.72 -7.28
N ASP A 239 20.02 -23.77 -8.48
CA ASP A 239 20.41 -25.00 -9.16
C ASP A 239 21.45 -25.79 -8.35
N GLN A 240 22.27 -25.08 -7.56
CA GLN A 240 23.30 -25.63 -6.69
C GLN A 240 23.32 -24.93 -5.32
N VAL A 241 24.00 -25.54 -4.33
CA VAL A 241 24.08 -25.01 -2.95
C VAL A 241 24.75 -23.63 -2.90
N LEU A 242 25.73 -23.37 -3.77
CA LEU A 242 26.47 -22.11 -3.84
C LEU A 242 25.94 -21.14 -4.90
N SER A 243 24.85 -21.47 -5.59
CA SER A 243 24.25 -20.60 -6.62
C SER A 243 23.94 -19.21 -6.07
N ALA A 244 24.33 -18.18 -6.82
CA ALA A 244 24.18 -16.77 -6.47
C ALA A 244 24.85 -16.38 -5.13
N THR A 245 26.03 -16.95 -4.86
CA THR A 245 26.93 -16.52 -3.77
C THR A 245 28.10 -15.73 -4.34
N PRO A 246 28.89 -15.01 -3.52
CA PRO A 246 30.05 -14.28 -4.05
C PRO A 246 31.09 -15.16 -4.75
N ILE A 247 31.16 -16.45 -4.40
CA ILE A 247 32.09 -17.42 -5.02
C ILE A 247 31.52 -18.01 -6.31
N ALA A 248 30.21 -18.19 -6.39
CA ALA A 248 29.49 -18.61 -7.60
C ALA A 248 28.32 -17.65 -7.87
N PRO A 249 28.60 -16.46 -8.44
CA PRO A 249 27.64 -15.36 -8.51
C PRO A 249 26.55 -15.59 -9.56
N THR A 250 26.73 -16.56 -10.45
CA THR A 250 25.83 -16.85 -11.57
C THR A 250 25.03 -18.13 -11.36
N THR A 251 23.77 -18.12 -11.80
CA THR A 251 22.88 -19.29 -11.80
C THR A 251 21.68 -19.02 -12.72
N SER A 252 20.88 -20.03 -13.07
CA SER A 252 19.63 -19.79 -13.82
C SER A 252 18.71 -18.87 -13.02
N ALA A 253 17.87 -18.06 -13.68
CA ALA A 253 16.93 -17.19 -12.98
C ALA A 253 15.49 -17.67 -13.08
N THR A 254 14.66 -17.19 -12.16
CA THR A 254 13.21 -17.37 -12.19
C THR A 254 12.50 -16.18 -11.59
N PHE A 255 11.25 -15.95 -12.01
CA PHE A 255 10.36 -15.07 -11.27
C PHE A 255 9.70 -15.80 -10.10
N LYS A 256 9.33 -15.06 -9.06
CA LYS A 256 8.46 -15.55 -7.98
C LYS A 256 7.36 -14.54 -7.67
N ASP A 257 6.21 -15.05 -7.23
CA ASP A 257 5.07 -14.27 -6.76
C ASP A 257 5.35 -13.75 -5.34
N ASP A 258 5.40 -12.43 -5.24
CA ASP A 258 5.72 -11.66 -4.03
C ASP A 258 4.48 -10.98 -3.41
N ALA A 259 3.26 -11.33 -3.81
CA ALA A 259 2.03 -10.69 -3.30
C ALA A 259 1.88 -10.82 -1.77
N GLY A 260 2.51 -11.84 -1.17
CA GLY A 260 2.55 -12.06 0.27
C GLY A 260 3.84 -11.59 0.95
N HIS A 261 4.83 -11.09 0.21
CA HIS A 261 6.15 -10.79 0.75
C HIS A 261 6.16 -9.49 1.58
N LEU A 262 6.99 -9.46 2.62
CA LEU A 262 7.18 -8.25 3.43
C LEU A 262 8.21 -7.32 2.77
N TRP A 263 8.11 -6.04 3.09
CA TRP A 263 8.99 -4.98 2.61
C TRP A 263 9.21 -3.97 3.74
N ASP A 264 10.36 -3.29 3.70
CA ASP A 264 10.72 -2.22 4.64
C ASP A 264 10.37 -0.86 4.01
N GLU A 265 10.81 -0.66 2.76
CA GLU A 265 10.56 0.54 1.96
C GLU A 265 9.66 0.27 0.74
N VAL A 266 8.80 1.24 0.41
CA VAL A 266 7.98 1.23 -0.81
C VAL A 266 7.92 2.61 -1.45
N LEU A 267 8.10 2.63 -2.77
CA LEU A 267 7.81 3.78 -3.62
C LEU A 267 6.69 3.39 -4.59
N GLY A 268 5.83 4.32 -4.98
CA GLY A 268 4.83 4.05 -6.00
C GLY A 268 4.38 5.28 -6.76
N LYS A 269 3.84 5.10 -7.96
CA LYS A 269 3.17 6.17 -8.71
C LYS A 269 2.25 5.60 -9.76
N PHE A 270 1.34 6.45 -10.25
CA PHE A 270 0.63 6.16 -11.49
C PHE A 270 1.58 6.32 -12.68
N ILE A 271 1.41 5.46 -13.67
CA ILE A 271 2.25 5.41 -14.87
C ILE A 271 1.38 5.37 -16.12
N SER A 272 1.96 5.79 -17.25
CA SER A 272 1.31 5.67 -18.55
C SER A 272 1.16 4.19 -18.96
N ARG A 273 0.20 3.94 -19.86
CA ARG A 273 0.06 2.62 -20.51
C ARG A 273 1.36 2.15 -21.16
N ARG A 274 2.07 3.07 -21.83
CA ARG A 274 3.37 2.79 -22.48
C ARG A 274 4.41 2.30 -21.48
N ASN A 275 4.53 2.96 -20.32
CA ASN A 275 5.48 2.55 -19.29
C ASN A 275 5.10 1.18 -18.71
N PHE A 276 3.80 0.93 -18.49
CA PHE A 276 3.30 -0.36 -18.04
C PHE A 276 3.65 -1.49 -19.03
N GLU A 277 3.39 -1.29 -20.33
CA GLU A 277 3.73 -2.23 -21.39
C GLU A 277 5.24 -2.46 -21.50
N ASN A 278 6.05 -1.40 -21.39
CA ASN A 278 7.52 -1.51 -21.39
C ASN A 278 8.03 -2.34 -20.21
N ILE A 279 7.43 -2.23 -19.02
CA ILE A 279 7.82 -3.01 -17.84
C ILE A 279 7.43 -4.49 -18.03
N LEU A 280 6.29 -4.78 -18.67
CA LEU A 280 5.94 -6.15 -19.05
C LEU A 280 6.93 -6.71 -20.08
N GLU A 281 7.36 -5.91 -21.06
CA GLU A 281 8.38 -6.32 -22.02
C GLU A 281 9.73 -6.58 -21.34
N LEU A 282 10.14 -5.71 -20.40
CA LEU A 282 11.33 -5.93 -19.54
C LEU A 282 11.21 -7.26 -18.79
N THR A 283 10.05 -7.53 -18.18
CA THR A 283 9.78 -8.77 -17.45
C THR A 283 9.95 -9.99 -18.36
N ARG A 284 9.39 -9.94 -19.58
CA ARG A 284 9.57 -11.00 -20.59
C ARG A 284 11.04 -11.19 -20.96
N LYS A 285 11.81 -10.12 -21.15
CA LYS A 285 13.24 -10.19 -21.49
C LYS A 285 14.05 -10.86 -20.38
N PHE A 286 13.72 -10.60 -19.12
CA PHE A 286 14.37 -11.22 -17.96
C PHE A 286 14.01 -12.69 -17.78
N GLU A 287 12.90 -13.16 -18.35
CA GLU A 287 12.56 -14.58 -18.31
C GLU A 287 13.60 -15.39 -19.11
N GLY A 288 14.20 -16.39 -18.45
CA GLY A 288 15.26 -17.22 -19.05
C GLY A 288 16.66 -16.58 -19.06
N MET A 289 16.82 -15.35 -18.54
CA MET A 289 18.15 -14.77 -18.34
C MET A 289 18.89 -15.43 -17.18
N THR A 290 20.22 -15.35 -17.20
CA THR A 290 21.08 -15.78 -16.10
C THR A 290 21.02 -14.77 -14.97
N TYR A 291 20.77 -15.23 -13.75
CA TYR A 291 20.91 -14.41 -12.56
C TYR A 291 22.39 -14.19 -12.28
N ASN A 292 22.80 -12.94 -12.08
CA ASN A 292 24.16 -12.60 -11.66
C ASN A 292 24.12 -11.69 -10.44
N LEU A 293 24.66 -12.16 -9.32
CA LEU A 293 24.68 -11.44 -8.04
C LEU A 293 25.27 -10.02 -8.15
N ASN A 294 26.24 -9.80 -9.05
CA ASN A 294 26.98 -8.55 -9.17
C ASN A 294 26.40 -7.55 -10.19
N GLN A 295 25.67 -8.01 -11.20
CA GLN A 295 25.29 -7.17 -12.36
C GLN A 295 23.84 -7.34 -12.84
N GLN A 296 23.18 -8.43 -12.46
CA GLN A 296 21.83 -8.75 -12.93
C GLN A 296 21.08 -9.55 -11.86
N ASN A 297 20.73 -8.85 -10.79
CA ASN A 297 20.07 -9.42 -9.62
C ASN A 297 18.65 -8.85 -9.42
N CYS A 298 18.04 -9.15 -8.27
CA CYS A 298 16.69 -8.68 -7.96
C CYS A 298 16.57 -7.15 -7.94
N THR A 299 17.61 -6.47 -7.45
CA THR A 299 17.67 -5.01 -7.36
C THR A 299 17.89 -4.39 -8.73
N ASP A 300 18.73 -4.97 -9.58
CA ASP A 300 18.91 -4.48 -10.97
C ASP A 300 17.62 -4.53 -11.77
N PHE A 301 16.89 -5.65 -11.68
CA PHE A 301 15.57 -5.79 -12.29
C PHE A 301 14.60 -4.70 -11.79
N GLY A 302 14.50 -4.55 -10.46
CA GLY A 302 13.60 -3.58 -9.85
C GLY A 302 13.94 -2.14 -10.24
N LEU A 303 15.24 -1.78 -10.26
CA LEU A 303 15.69 -0.43 -10.63
C LEU A 303 15.43 -0.11 -12.09
N GLN A 304 15.58 -1.09 -13.00
CA GLN A 304 15.22 -0.92 -14.40
C GLN A 304 13.70 -0.71 -14.57
N ALA A 305 12.88 -1.49 -13.85
CA ALA A 305 11.43 -1.30 -13.85
C ALA A 305 11.02 0.07 -13.29
N ALA A 306 11.64 0.50 -12.19
CA ALA A 306 11.43 1.82 -11.60
C ALA A 306 11.81 2.95 -12.56
N SER A 307 12.95 2.82 -13.25
CA SER A 307 13.41 3.80 -14.25
C SER A 307 12.45 3.92 -15.44
N LEU A 308 11.89 2.81 -15.92
CA LEU A 308 10.82 2.82 -16.95
C LEU A 308 9.55 3.54 -16.48
N ALA A 309 9.31 3.62 -15.16
CA ALA A 309 8.23 4.40 -14.58
C ALA A 309 8.61 5.88 -14.28
N GLY A 310 9.86 6.27 -14.55
CA GLY A 310 10.39 7.59 -14.23
C GLY A 310 10.72 7.77 -12.74
N ILE A 311 10.99 6.67 -12.02
CA ILE A 311 11.52 6.70 -10.64
C ILE A 311 13.00 6.33 -10.72
N HIS A 312 13.88 7.25 -10.34
CA HIS A 312 15.32 7.00 -10.30
C HIS A 312 15.81 7.02 -8.86
N ILE A 313 16.46 5.94 -8.44
CA ILE A 313 17.05 5.79 -7.11
C ILE A 313 18.56 5.75 -7.31
N THR A 314 19.28 6.70 -6.73
CA THR A 314 20.73 6.80 -6.88
C THR A 314 21.48 6.17 -5.69
N ASP A 315 22.79 5.99 -5.84
CA ASP A 315 23.68 5.44 -4.81
C ASP A 315 23.29 4.05 -4.27
N THR A 316 22.72 3.20 -5.12
CA THR A 316 22.21 1.86 -4.78
C THR A 316 23.29 0.77 -4.75
N PHE A 317 24.51 1.10 -5.13
CA PHE A 317 25.65 0.19 -5.27
C PHE A 317 26.36 -0.08 -3.93
N GLY A 318 26.72 -1.35 -3.69
CA GLY A 318 27.48 -1.78 -2.52
C GLY A 318 28.53 -2.84 -2.85
N LYS A 319 29.43 -3.10 -1.89
CA LYS A 319 30.49 -4.11 -1.98
C LYS A 319 30.33 -5.14 -0.86
N TRP A 320 30.59 -6.40 -1.15
CA TRP A 320 30.67 -7.50 -0.18
C TRP A 320 31.93 -8.33 -0.47
N PRO A 321 32.35 -9.25 0.42
CA PRO A 321 33.52 -10.08 0.14
C PRO A 321 33.36 -10.79 -1.21
N LEU A 322 34.35 -10.62 -2.10
CA LEU A 322 34.40 -11.22 -3.45
C LEU A 322 33.31 -10.76 -4.44
N GLY A 323 32.60 -9.65 -4.17
CA GLY A 323 31.59 -9.16 -5.10
C GLY A 323 31.11 -7.74 -4.82
N ARG A 324 30.29 -7.22 -5.73
CA ARG A 324 29.75 -5.86 -5.68
C ARG A 324 28.61 -5.71 -6.66
N GLY A 325 27.67 -4.82 -6.38
CA GLY A 325 26.52 -4.56 -7.23
C GLY A 325 25.43 -3.78 -6.52
N ASN A 326 24.35 -3.50 -7.25
CA ASN A 326 23.12 -2.97 -6.66
C ASN A 326 22.54 -4.02 -5.71
N ASN A 327 22.06 -3.58 -4.55
CA ASN A 327 21.52 -4.51 -3.57
C ASN A 327 20.41 -3.89 -2.71
N PRO A 328 19.55 -4.71 -2.07
CA PRO A 328 18.41 -4.22 -1.31
C PRO A 328 18.83 -3.36 -0.11
N ALA A 329 19.92 -3.71 0.58
CA ALA A 329 20.36 -2.98 1.77
C ALA A 329 20.73 -1.52 1.45
N VAL A 330 21.57 -1.33 0.44
CA VAL A 330 22.00 0.01 0.02
C VAL A 330 20.84 0.78 -0.62
N THR A 331 20.03 0.11 -1.45
CA THR A 331 18.87 0.74 -2.09
C THR A 331 17.85 1.24 -1.08
N GLY A 332 17.56 0.46 -0.03
CA GLY A 332 16.68 0.90 1.07
C GLY A 332 17.23 2.13 1.79
N GLN A 333 18.55 2.19 2.03
CA GLN A 333 19.15 3.39 2.62
C GLN A 333 19.11 4.59 1.69
N SER A 334 19.27 4.40 0.38
CA SER A 334 19.11 5.50 -0.58
C SER A 334 17.70 6.07 -0.54
N ILE A 335 16.68 5.22 -0.41
CA ILE A 335 15.29 5.66 -0.26
C ILE A 335 15.11 6.48 1.02
N LEU A 336 15.56 5.96 2.17
CA LEU A 336 15.45 6.63 3.46
C LEU A 336 16.21 7.97 3.50
N LYS A 337 17.31 8.08 2.76
CA LYS A 337 18.10 9.32 2.62
C LYS A 337 17.57 10.26 1.53
N GLY A 338 16.42 9.98 0.93
CA GLY A 338 15.82 10.84 -0.09
C GLY A 338 16.60 10.91 -1.41
N ARG A 339 17.44 9.90 -1.71
CA ARG A 339 18.23 9.82 -2.95
C ARG A 339 17.39 9.31 -4.11
N ILE A 340 16.26 10.00 -4.33
CA ILE A 340 15.23 9.64 -5.28
C ILE A 340 14.92 10.87 -6.13
N SER A 341 14.86 10.70 -7.44
CA SER A 341 14.25 11.67 -8.35
C SER A 341 13.06 11.05 -9.07
N ASN A 342 12.07 11.88 -9.37
CA ASN A 342 10.83 11.48 -10.01
C ASN A 342 10.58 12.34 -11.24
N GLU A 343 10.51 11.71 -12.41
CA GLU A 343 10.04 12.34 -13.64
C GLU A 343 8.50 12.35 -13.63
N ALA A 344 7.92 13.34 -12.96
CA ALA A 344 6.49 13.60 -12.99
C ALA A 344 6.17 14.65 -14.05
N LYS A 345 5.36 14.27 -15.05
CA LYS A 345 4.79 15.20 -16.04
C LYS A 345 3.45 15.76 -15.60
N THR A 346 2.78 15.10 -14.65
CA THR A 346 1.49 15.52 -14.09
C THR A 346 1.50 15.41 -12.57
N THR A 347 0.55 16.08 -11.91
CA THR A 347 0.36 15.95 -10.46
C THR A 347 0.04 14.51 -10.05
N GLN A 348 -0.66 13.74 -10.89
CA GLN A 348 -1.02 12.34 -10.63
C GLN A 348 0.19 11.39 -10.68
N GLU A 349 1.28 11.81 -11.30
CA GLU A 349 2.56 11.10 -11.34
C GLU A 349 3.48 11.45 -10.16
N GLN A 350 2.95 12.13 -9.13
CA GLN A 350 3.65 12.30 -7.86
C GLN A 350 4.01 10.95 -7.23
N LEU A 351 5.10 10.95 -6.46
CA LEU A 351 5.64 9.77 -5.82
C LEU A 351 4.89 9.52 -4.50
N PHE A 352 4.28 8.36 -4.39
CA PHE A 352 3.85 7.77 -3.13
C PHE A 352 5.06 7.18 -2.42
N MET A 353 5.24 7.53 -1.16
CA MET A 353 6.24 6.96 -0.26
C MET A 353 5.59 6.61 1.06
N ASP A 354 5.85 5.42 1.59
CA ASP A 354 5.36 5.13 2.94
C ASP A 354 6.10 5.98 3.97
N GLN A 355 5.33 6.76 4.74
CA GLN A 355 5.84 7.69 5.75
C GLN A 355 5.68 7.16 7.18
N THR A 356 5.30 5.89 7.35
CA THR A 356 5.10 5.30 8.70
C THR A 356 6.40 5.07 9.47
N VAL A 357 7.55 5.31 8.84
CA VAL A 357 8.84 5.46 9.51
C VAL A 357 9.16 6.94 9.51
N ASP A 358 8.80 7.64 10.61
CA ASP A 358 9.35 8.96 10.87
C ASP A 358 10.88 8.83 10.81
N CYS A 359 11.51 9.69 10.01
CA CYS A 359 12.94 9.92 10.06
C CYS A 359 13.25 10.50 11.45
N GLN A 360 13.42 9.64 12.45
CA GLN A 360 14.08 10.05 13.68
C GLN A 360 15.51 10.44 13.33
N GLU A 361 15.82 11.69 13.68
CA GLU A 361 17.13 12.32 13.77
C GLU A 361 18.29 11.35 13.64
N ALA A 362 19.01 11.44 12.52
CA ALA A 362 20.40 11.02 12.46
C ALA A 362 21.28 12.27 12.65
N ASP A 363 21.19 12.85 13.84
CA ASP A 363 22.33 13.51 14.47
C ASP A 363 23.00 12.48 15.39
N TYR A 364 24.33 12.60 15.50
CA TYR A 364 25.33 11.73 16.16
C TYR A 364 26.00 10.63 15.33
N ASP A 365 27.10 11.06 14.69
CA ASP A 365 28.47 10.55 14.83
C ASP A 365 28.69 9.06 15.14
N PHE A 366 29.43 8.40 14.26
CA PHE A 366 30.78 7.92 14.59
C PHE A 366 31.58 7.82 13.28
N ASP A 367 32.54 8.74 13.12
CA ASP A 367 33.71 8.57 12.25
C ASP A 367 34.57 7.39 12.74
N ASP A 368 35.42 6.93 11.82
CA ASP A 368 36.42 5.84 11.87
C ASP A 368 37.06 5.48 13.22
#